data_AF-A0A7J8MPF2-F1
#
_entry.id   AF-A0A7J8MPF2-F1
#
_cell.length_a   1.000
_cell.length_b   1.000
_cell.length_c   1.000
_cell.angle_alpha   90.00
_cell.angle_beta   90.00
_cell.angle_gamma   90.00
#
_symmetry.space_group_name_H-M   'P 1'
#
loop_
_entity.id
_entity.type
_entity.pdbx_description
1 polymer ?
#
loop_
_entity_poly.entity_id
_entity_poly.type
_entity_poly.pdbx_seq_one_letter_code
_entity_poly.pdbx_strand_id
1 'polypeptide(L)'
;MAKANILLIFLCSLVLLLLGGVRVEGNPNYRDALQKSFLFFQGQRSGKLPANQKVSWRSNSGLSDGSLDHVDLTGGYYDAGDNVKFNFPMAFTTTMLSWGTLEYGKRMGPQLQEARAAIRWATDYLLKCANSKPGKLYVGVGDPNVDHKCWERPEDMDTVRTVYSVSSSNPGSDVAGETAAALAAASLVFRRVDPKYSRLLLQTARKVMAFAIQYRGAYSDSLGSAVCPFYCSYSGYKDELLWGAAWLFRATNDAYYYNFLKTLGADDQPDIFSWDNKYAGAHVLLSRMALLGKDKNFEQFKQEAESFMCRILPNSPYSTTQYTQGGLMYKLAESNLQYVTSISFLLTTYGKYMKAKKQTFNCGSLFVTPNSLIGLAKRQASDAFNSFLMPRTMN
;
A
#
# COMPACT_ATOMS: atom_id res chain seq x y z
N MET A 1 58.97 -13.42 24.99
CA MET A 1 58.16 -12.22 24.67
C MET A 1 57.32 -12.37 23.38
N ALA A 2 57.82 -12.94 22.28
CA ALA A 2 57.09 -13.01 21.01
C ALA A 2 55.78 -13.85 21.00
N LYS A 3 55.69 -14.95 21.78
CA LYS A 3 54.49 -15.81 21.81
C LYS A 3 53.28 -15.20 22.52
N ALA A 4 53.50 -14.30 23.48
CA ALA A 4 52.42 -13.62 24.19
C ALA A 4 51.71 -12.57 23.32
N ASN A 5 52.45 -11.93 22.40
CA ASN A 5 51.90 -10.92 21.49
C ASN A 5 50.99 -11.53 20.41
N ILE A 6 51.28 -12.74 19.92
CA ILE A 6 50.45 -13.42 18.92
C ILE A 6 49.10 -13.84 19.50
N LEU A 7 49.09 -14.33 20.75
CA LEU A 7 47.86 -14.71 21.44
C LEU A 7 46.96 -13.49 21.72
N LEU A 8 47.56 -12.36 22.07
CA LEU A 8 46.84 -11.10 22.30
C LEU A 8 46.23 -10.54 21.01
N ILE A 9 46.94 -10.64 19.88
CA ILE A 9 46.43 -10.23 18.55
C ILE A 9 45.29 -11.15 18.10
N PHE A 10 45.38 -12.46 18.35
CA PHE A 10 44.30 -13.41 18.04
C PHE A 10 43.05 -13.17 18.90
N LEU A 11 43.23 -12.90 20.20
CA LEU A 11 42.13 -12.55 21.11
C LEU A 11 41.48 -11.20 20.76
N CYS A 12 42.26 -10.17 20.41
CA CYS A 12 41.72 -8.90 19.93
C CYS A 12 40.98 -9.04 18.61
N SER A 13 41.49 -9.85 17.67
CA SER A 13 40.83 -10.15 16.40
C SER A 13 39.51 -10.91 16.60
N LEU A 14 39.49 -11.88 17.53
CA LEU A 14 38.28 -12.63 17.88
C LEU A 14 37.24 -11.74 18.59
N VAL A 15 37.67 -10.81 19.44
CA VAL A 15 36.80 -9.82 20.08
C VAL A 15 36.26 -8.81 19.06
N LEU A 16 37.06 -8.38 18.07
CA LEU A 16 36.61 -7.52 16.96
C LEU A 16 35.66 -8.26 15.99
N LEU A 17 35.85 -9.57 15.76
CA LEU A 17 34.92 -10.41 15.00
C LEU A 17 33.61 -10.68 15.77
N LEU A 18 33.67 -10.80 17.09
CA LEU A 18 32.48 -10.91 17.96
C LEU A 18 31.77 -9.56 18.18
N LEU A 19 32.48 -8.44 18.01
CA LEU A 19 31.94 -7.07 17.97
C LEU A 19 31.55 -6.62 16.55
N GLY A 20 31.77 -7.46 15.52
CA GLY A 20 31.53 -7.20 14.09
C GLY A 20 30.06 -7.15 13.68
N GLY A 21 29.18 -6.75 14.59
CA GLY A 21 27.77 -6.57 14.39
C GLY A 21 27.21 -5.59 15.39
N VAL A 22 27.82 -4.41 15.55
CA VAL A 22 27.12 -3.27 16.15
C VAL A 22 25.97 -2.92 15.21
N ARG A 23 24.84 -3.61 15.38
CA ARG A 23 23.56 -3.17 14.86
C ARG A 23 23.26 -1.87 15.59
N VAL A 24 23.45 -0.75 14.90
CA VAL A 24 22.93 0.53 15.36
C VAL A 24 21.41 0.37 15.38
N GLU A 25 20.86 0.01 16.54
CA GLU A 25 19.43 0.17 16.82
C GLU A 25 19.15 1.66 16.85
N GLY A 26 18.99 2.24 15.65
CA GLY A 26 18.38 3.54 15.51
C GLY A 26 17.02 3.45 16.21
N ASN A 27 16.79 4.33 17.17
CA ASN A 27 15.47 4.54 17.75
C ASN A 27 14.83 5.72 17.00
N PRO A 28 14.35 5.53 15.75
CA PRO A 28 13.86 6.62 14.94
C PRO A 28 12.66 7.26 15.62
N ASN A 29 12.55 8.58 15.46
CA ASN A 29 11.39 9.31 15.94
C ASN A 29 10.20 9.03 15.02
N TYR A 30 9.46 7.94 15.28
CA TYR A 30 8.30 7.54 14.46
C TYR A 30 7.20 8.61 14.40
N ARG A 31 7.10 9.49 15.41
CA ARG A 31 6.15 10.60 15.41
C ARG A 31 6.54 11.67 14.38
N ASP A 32 7.81 12.03 14.35
CA ASP A 32 8.36 12.96 13.34
C ASP A 32 8.28 12.36 11.93
N ALA A 33 8.65 11.07 11.79
CA ALA A 33 8.53 10.37 10.52
C ALA A 33 7.08 10.34 9.99
N LEU A 34 6.11 10.03 10.84
CA LEU A 34 4.69 10.04 10.47
C LEU A 34 4.22 11.44 10.05
N GLN A 35 4.66 12.49 10.77
CA GLN A 35 4.35 13.86 10.41
C GLN A 35 4.89 14.22 9.03
N LYS A 36 6.16 13.88 8.75
CA LYS A 36 6.81 14.13 7.45
C LYS A 36 6.18 13.32 6.33
N SER A 37 5.74 12.09 6.59
CA SER A 37 4.99 11.29 5.62
C SER A 37 3.71 12.01 5.14
N PHE A 38 2.99 12.70 6.02
CA PHE A 38 1.83 13.51 5.58
C PHE A 38 2.21 14.80 4.87
N LEU A 39 3.37 15.40 5.16
CA LEU A 39 3.90 16.51 4.37
C LEU A 39 4.26 16.05 2.94
N PHE A 40 4.79 14.83 2.78
CA PHE A 40 5.01 14.24 1.46
C PHE A 40 3.71 14.19 0.65
N PHE A 41 2.60 13.70 1.23
CA PHE A 41 1.31 13.73 0.53
C PHE A 41 0.86 15.15 0.16
N GLN A 42 1.06 16.15 1.03
CA GLN A 42 0.78 17.55 0.66
C GLN A 42 1.63 18.01 -0.53
N GLY A 43 2.89 17.59 -0.58
CA GLY A 43 3.82 17.83 -1.68
C GLY A 43 3.44 17.15 -3.01
N GLN A 44 2.60 16.11 -3.00
CA GLN A 44 2.16 15.39 -4.21
C GLN A 44 0.81 15.87 -4.78
N ARG A 45 0.10 16.80 -4.13
CA ARG A 45 -1.25 17.20 -4.55
C ARG A 45 -1.26 17.81 -5.95
N SER A 46 -2.18 17.39 -6.80
CA SER A 46 -2.53 18.04 -8.07
C SER A 46 -3.84 18.81 -7.93
N GLY A 47 -4.10 19.82 -8.76
CA GLY A 47 -5.32 20.62 -8.73
C GLY A 47 -5.19 21.92 -7.91
N LYS A 48 -6.33 22.50 -7.55
CA LYS A 48 -6.38 23.72 -6.72
C LYS A 48 -6.08 23.40 -5.27
N LEU A 49 -4.92 23.81 -4.77
CA LEU A 49 -4.43 23.48 -3.43
C LEU A 49 -5.25 24.19 -2.33
N PRO A 50 -5.42 23.54 -1.17
CA PRO A 50 -6.12 24.16 -0.06
C PRO A 50 -5.23 25.22 0.61
N ALA A 51 -5.81 26.37 0.95
CA ALA A 51 -5.08 27.51 1.54
C ALA A 51 -4.40 27.19 2.88
N ASN A 52 -4.82 26.13 3.57
CA ASN A 52 -4.26 25.68 4.85
C ASN A 52 -3.22 24.55 4.74
N GLN A 53 -2.76 24.23 3.53
CA GLN A 53 -1.62 23.32 3.33
C GLN A 53 -0.34 23.87 3.98
N LYS A 54 0.48 22.99 4.57
CA LYS A 54 1.74 23.36 5.25
C LYS A 54 2.92 23.46 4.28
N VAL A 55 2.89 22.71 3.18
CA VAL A 55 3.91 22.77 2.13
C VAL A 55 3.74 24.06 1.33
N SER A 56 4.72 24.97 1.42
CA SER A 56 4.66 26.32 0.84
C SER A 56 5.29 26.46 -0.55
N TRP A 57 6.05 25.47 -1.01
CA TRP A 57 6.73 25.49 -2.31
C TRP A 57 5.91 24.90 -3.46
N ARG A 58 4.68 24.43 -3.17
CA ARG A 58 3.70 23.95 -4.16
C ARG A 58 2.61 24.99 -4.39
N SER A 59 2.09 25.07 -5.61
CA SER A 59 0.94 25.90 -5.97
C SER A 59 -0.08 25.10 -6.79
N ASN A 60 -1.13 25.77 -7.26
CA ASN A 60 -2.15 25.17 -8.11
C ASN A 60 -1.52 24.62 -9.41
N SER A 61 -1.89 23.41 -9.79
CA SER A 61 -1.38 22.74 -11.00
C SER A 61 -2.46 21.85 -11.61
N GLY A 62 -2.30 21.44 -12.88
CA GLY A 62 -3.24 20.51 -13.53
C GLY A 62 -4.70 20.95 -13.50
N LEU A 63 -4.95 22.27 -13.63
CA LEU A 63 -6.30 22.85 -13.48
C LEU A 63 -7.22 22.56 -14.66
N SER A 64 -6.68 22.07 -15.77
CA SER A 64 -7.41 21.66 -16.98
C SER A 64 -7.63 20.14 -17.07
N ASP A 65 -7.25 19.37 -16.05
CA ASP A 65 -7.40 17.91 -16.01
C ASP A 65 -8.85 17.49 -16.29
N GLY A 66 -9.05 16.68 -17.33
CA GLY A 66 -10.37 16.20 -17.75
C GLY A 66 -11.04 17.01 -18.86
N SER A 67 -10.52 18.19 -19.20
CA SER A 67 -11.09 19.06 -20.24
C SER A 67 -11.23 18.38 -21.61
N LEU A 68 -10.29 17.51 -21.98
CA LEU A 68 -10.29 16.75 -23.24
C LEU A 68 -11.48 15.77 -23.38
N ASP A 69 -12.13 15.34 -22.29
CA ASP A 69 -13.36 14.53 -22.32
C ASP A 69 -14.54 15.29 -21.67
N HIS A 70 -14.44 16.61 -21.56
CA HIS A 70 -15.45 17.52 -21.00
C HIS A 70 -15.90 17.17 -19.57
N VAL A 71 -14.95 16.80 -18.71
CA VAL A 71 -15.17 16.45 -17.31
C VAL A 71 -14.19 17.18 -16.39
N ASP A 72 -14.54 17.33 -15.11
CA ASP A 72 -13.59 17.79 -14.09
C ASP A 72 -12.85 16.57 -13.50
N LEU A 73 -11.55 16.47 -13.79
CA LEU A 73 -10.65 15.49 -13.19
C LEU A 73 -9.52 16.17 -12.40
N THR A 74 -9.67 17.44 -12.01
CA THR A 74 -8.71 18.14 -11.15
C THR A 74 -8.68 17.52 -9.75
N GLY A 75 -7.53 17.62 -9.06
CA GLY A 75 -7.31 16.99 -7.76
C GLY A 75 -6.43 15.74 -7.85
N GLY A 76 -6.40 14.96 -6.77
CA GLY A 76 -5.63 13.71 -6.70
C GLY A 76 -4.15 13.94 -6.46
N TYR A 77 -3.36 12.89 -6.59
CA TYR A 77 -1.92 12.92 -6.35
C TYR A 77 -1.15 12.66 -7.65
N TYR A 78 -0.07 13.40 -7.86
CA TYR A 78 0.97 12.96 -8.77
C TYR A 78 1.65 11.71 -8.21
N ASP A 79 2.00 10.79 -9.09
CA ASP A 79 2.39 9.44 -8.71
C ASP A 79 3.75 9.40 -7.99
N ALA A 80 4.80 9.92 -8.62
CA ALA A 80 6.15 9.85 -8.12
C ALA A 80 6.87 11.20 -8.20
N GLY A 81 7.97 11.28 -8.95
CA GLY A 81 8.66 12.53 -9.29
C GLY A 81 8.15 13.16 -10.58
N ASP A 82 7.16 12.53 -11.20
CA ASP A 82 6.50 12.94 -12.44
C ASP A 82 5.18 13.69 -12.15
N ASN A 83 4.49 14.15 -13.19
CA ASN A 83 3.21 14.83 -13.05
C ASN A 83 2.03 14.05 -13.65
N VAL A 84 2.21 12.75 -13.87
CA VAL A 84 1.13 11.83 -14.24
C VAL A 84 0.34 11.42 -13.00
N LYS A 85 -0.96 11.25 -13.19
CA LYS A 85 -1.87 10.66 -12.21
C LYS A 85 -2.18 9.24 -12.64
N PHE A 86 -1.50 8.25 -12.04
CA PHE A 86 -1.82 6.84 -12.20
C PHE A 86 -2.79 6.38 -11.12
N ASN A 87 -4.01 6.00 -11.49
CA ASN A 87 -5.03 5.72 -10.47
C ASN A 87 -4.85 4.37 -9.79
N PHE A 88 -4.19 3.41 -10.44
CA PHE A 88 -3.97 2.09 -9.85
C PHE A 88 -3.10 2.16 -8.57
N PRO A 89 -1.87 2.72 -8.61
CA PRO A 89 -1.08 2.96 -7.39
C PRO A 89 -1.68 4.02 -6.47
N MET A 90 -2.37 5.05 -6.99
CA MET A 90 -3.04 6.06 -6.14
C MET A 90 -4.16 5.44 -5.30
N ALA A 91 -4.98 4.57 -5.91
CA ALA A 91 -6.04 3.86 -5.22
C ALA A 91 -5.45 2.91 -4.17
N PHE A 92 -4.40 2.13 -4.51
CA PHE A 92 -3.69 1.30 -3.54
C PHE A 92 -3.18 2.10 -2.33
N THR A 93 -2.52 3.23 -2.60
CA THR A 93 -2.03 4.15 -1.57
C THR A 93 -3.16 4.64 -0.67
N THR A 94 -4.31 4.97 -1.26
CA THR A 94 -5.51 5.41 -0.54
C THR A 94 -6.10 4.32 0.34
N THR A 95 -6.15 3.08 -0.16
CA THR A 95 -6.57 1.91 0.61
C THR A 95 -5.64 1.67 1.80
N MET A 96 -4.33 1.76 1.59
CA MET A 96 -3.33 1.56 2.63
C MET A 96 -3.35 2.66 3.71
N LEU A 97 -3.48 3.93 3.31
CA LEU A 97 -3.68 5.06 4.24
C LEU A 97 -4.95 4.84 5.08
N SER A 98 -6.03 4.40 4.45
CA SER A 98 -7.30 4.11 5.12
C SER A 98 -7.17 2.94 6.08
N TRP A 99 -6.52 1.84 5.67
CA TRP A 99 -6.29 0.68 6.53
C TRP A 99 -5.42 1.02 7.74
N GLY A 100 -4.32 1.73 7.53
CA GLY A 100 -3.46 2.21 8.61
C GLY A 100 -4.21 3.12 9.58
N THR A 101 -5.06 4.01 9.08
CA THR A 101 -5.91 4.87 9.92
C THR A 101 -6.93 4.05 10.73
N LEU A 102 -7.54 3.03 10.16
CA LEU A 102 -8.48 2.15 10.86
C LEU A 102 -7.80 1.31 11.95
N GLU A 103 -6.60 0.80 11.69
CA GLU A 103 -5.90 -0.03 12.66
C GLU A 103 -5.19 0.78 13.74
N TYR A 104 -4.61 1.93 13.39
CA TYR A 104 -3.69 2.65 14.28
C TYR A 104 -4.09 4.09 14.57
N GLY A 105 -5.22 4.59 14.05
CA GLY A 105 -5.65 5.99 14.21
C GLY A 105 -5.69 6.49 15.65
N LYS A 106 -6.02 5.63 16.62
CA LYS A 106 -6.00 5.98 18.06
C LYS A 106 -4.61 6.35 18.58
N ARG A 107 -3.54 5.93 17.91
CA ARG A 107 -2.13 6.19 18.27
C ARG A 107 -1.49 7.29 17.43
N MET A 108 -2.19 7.84 16.43
CA MET A 108 -1.64 8.87 15.55
C MET A 108 -1.64 10.28 16.16
N GLY A 109 -2.35 10.49 17.29
CA GLY A 109 -2.46 11.78 17.95
C GLY A 109 -2.94 12.87 16.96
N PRO A 110 -2.26 14.03 16.85
CA PRO A 110 -2.67 15.09 15.94
C PRO A 110 -2.63 14.68 14.46
N GLN A 111 -1.80 13.68 14.10
CA GLN A 111 -1.66 13.25 12.70
C GLN A 111 -2.86 12.46 12.18
N LEU A 112 -3.83 12.10 13.03
CA LEU A 112 -5.08 11.51 12.57
C LEU A 112 -5.87 12.45 11.64
N GLN A 113 -5.79 13.76 11.86
CA GLN A 113 -6.48 14.72 10.98
C GLN A 113 -5.74 14.87 9.64
N GLU A 114 -4.41 14.86 9.65
CA GLU A 114 -3.61 14.85 8.42
C GLU A 114 -3.85 13.58 7.61
N ALA A 115 -3.97 12.42 8.27
CA ALA A 115 -4.32 11.16 7.61
C ALA A 115 -5.68 11.25 6.91
N ARG A 116 -6.70 11.79 7.60
CA ARG A 116 -8.04 12.02 7.01
C ARG A 116 -8.00 13.02 5.87
N ALA A 117 -7.22 14.09 5.99
CA ALA A 117 -7.07 15.07 4.93
C ALA A 117 -6.39 14.47 3.68
N ALA A 118 -5.39 13.61 3.87
CA ALA A 118 -4.75 12.89 2.77
C ALA A 118 -5.69 11.90 2.09
N ILE A 119 -6.40 11.07 2.86
CA ILE A 119 -7.38 10.11 2.33
C ILE A 119 -8.49 10.87 1.57
N ARG A 120 -9.05 11.94 2.15
CA ARG A 120 -10.11 12.73 1.50
C ARG A 120 -9.64 13.32 0.16
N TRP A 121 -8.41 13.82 0.10
CA TRP A 121 -7.86 14.39 -1.13
C TRP A 121 -7.85 13.39 -2.29
N ALA A 122 -7.39 12.17 -2.04
CA ALA A 122 -7.44 11.11 -3.04
C ALA A 122 -8.88 10.69 -3.34
N THR A 123 -9.71 10.48 -2.33
CA THR A 123 -11.07 9.99 -2.56
C THR A 123 -11.99 11.00 -3.24
N ASP A 124 -11.79 12.31 -3.02
CA ASP A 124 -12.51 13.35 -3.78
C ASP A 124 -12.21 13.23 -5.28
N TYR A 125 -10.95 12.99 -5.64
CA TYR A 125 -10.55 12.75 -7.03
C TYR A 125 -11.07 11.42 -7.58
N LEU A 126 -10.96 10.32 -6.83
CA LEU A 126 -11.50 9.01 -7.26
C LEU A 126 -13.03 9.05 -7.42
N LEU A 127 -13.74 9.84 -6.61
CA LEU A 127 -15.18 10.08 -6.77
C LEU A 127 -15.49 10.79 -8.08
N LYS A 128 -14.70 11.79 -8.49
CA LYS A 128 -14.83 12.41 -9.82
C LYS A 128 -14.60 11.36 -10.91
N CYS A 129 -13.50 10.61 -10.83
CA CYS A 129 -13.14 9.59 -11.81
C CYS A 129 -14.23 8.53 -12.03
N ALA A 130 -14.94 8.13 -10.98
CA ALA A 130 -15.98 7.10 -11.03
C ALA A 130 -17.39 7.62 -11.39
N ASN A 131 -17.62 8.93 -11.32
CA ASN A 131 -18.97 9.52 -11.44
C ASN A 131 -19.11 10.57 -12.53
N SER A 132 -18.02 11.10 -13.10
CA SER A 132 -18.10 12.15 -14.12
C SER A 132 -18.81 11.73 -15.41
N LYS A 133 -18.73 10.45 -15.81
CA LYS A 133 -19.38 9.95 -17.04
C LYS A 133 -19.93 8.53 -16.85
N PRO A 134 -21.21 8.26 -17.17
CA PRO A 134 -21.78 6.92 -17.09
C PRO A 134 -21.02 5.90 -17.95
N GLY A 135 -20.86 4.67 -17.45
CA GLY A 135 -20.20 3.57 -18.17
C GLY A 135 -18.68 3.68 -18.32
N LYS A 136 -18.07 4.76 -17.79
CA LYS A 136 -16.63 4.95 -17.76
C LYS A 136 -16.11 5.06 -16.32
N LEU A 137 -14.92 4.53 -16.09
CA LEU A 137 -14.09 4.85 -14.94
C LEU A 137 -12.81 5.49 -15.46
N TYR A 138 -12.53 6.73 -15.07
CA TYR A 138 -11.25 7.37 -15.39
C TYR A 138 -10.13 6.77 -14.52
N VAL A 139 -9.02 6.41 -15.15
CA VAL A 139 -7.92 5.65 -14.52
C VAL A 139 -6.56 6.35 -14.62
N GLY A 140 -6.50 7.49 -15.28
CA GLY A 140 -5.35 8.36 -15.20
C GLY A 140 -5.47 9.65 -16.00
N VAL A 141 -4.57 10.59 -15.72
CA VAL A 141 -4.44 11.87 -16.43
C VAL A 141 -2.97 12.23 -16.61
N GLY A 142 -2.58 12.60 -17.84
CA GLY A 142 -1.18 12.89 -18.23
C GLY A 142 -0.62 11.79 -19.12
N ASP A 143 -0.08 12.15 -20.29
CA ASP A 143 0.68 11.20 -21.11
C ASP A 143 2.07 11.01 -20.49
N PRO A 144 2.43 9.80 -20.01
CA PRO A 144 3.69 9.61 -19.30
C PRO A 144 4.92 9.73 -20.19
N ASN A 145 4.82 9.39 -21.47
CA ASN A 145 5.98 9.47 -22.35
C ASN A 145 6.35 10.93 -22.66
N VAL A 146 5.37 11.84 -22.68
CA VAL A 146 5.61 13.26 -22.86
C VAL A 146 6.02 13.91 -21.54
N ASP A 147 5.32 13.60 -20.45
CA ASP A 147 5.63 14.11 -19.11
C ASP A 147 7.07 13.75 -18.69
N HIS A 148 7.50 12.50 -18.89
CA HIS A 148 8.84 12.04 -18.49
C HIS A 148 9.98 12.58 -19.38
N LYS A 149 9.66 13.23 -20.51
CA LYS A 149 10.65 13.94 -21.34
C LYS A 149 10.88 15.37 -20.87
N CYS A 150 10.03 15.90 -20.01
CA CYS A 150 10.09 17.27 -19.51
C CYS A 150 10.44 17.28 -18.02
N TRP A 151 11.51 17.99 -17.65
CA TRP A 151 11.85 18.23 -16.23
C TRP A 151 11.31 19.58 -15.80
N GLU A 152 10.08 19.60 -15.29
CA GLU A 152 9.37 20.83 -14.97
C GLU A 152 8.59 20.75 -13.66
N ARG A 153 8.23 21.93 -13.12
CA ARG A 153 7.36 22.01 -11.96
C ARG A 153 5.92 21.71 -12.38
N PRO A 154 5.11 21.02 -11.56
CA PRO A 154 3.70 20.80 -11.86
C PRO A 154 2.93 22.09 -12.18
N GLU A 155 3.33 23.22 -11.57
CA GLU A 155 2.71 24.53 -11.75
C GLU A 155 2.93 25.13 -13.15
N ASP A 156 4.00 24.73 -13.84
CA ASP A 156 4.39 25.28 -15.14
C ASP A 156 4.08 24.33 -16.31
N MET A 157 3.49 23.16 -16.04
CA MET A 157 3.29 22.11 -17.05
C MET A 157 2.61 22.59 -18.32
N ASP A 158 3.26 22.35 -19.45
CA ASP A 158 2.72 22.57 -20.79
C ASP A 158 2.49 21.26 -21.57
N THR A 159 2.84 20.11 -20.97
CA THR A 159 2.65 18.78 -21.55
C THR A 159 1.18 18.39 -21.72
N VAL A 160 0.90 17.52 -22.70
CA VAL A 160 -0.47 17.08 -22.99
C VAL A 160 -1.01 16.22 -21.83
N ARG A 161 -2.15 16.64 -21.28
CA ARG A 161 -2.80 15.97 -20.15
C ARG A 161 -3.91 15.01 -20.58
N THR A 162 -3.52 14.01 -21.38
CA THR A 162 -4.40 12.96 -21.91
C THR A 162 -5.19 12.27 -20.80
N VAL A 163 -6.46 11.96 -21.04
CA VAL A 163 -7.35 11.31 -20.08
C VAL A 163 -7.53 9.84 -20.46
N TYR A 164 -7.26 8.93 -19.52
CA TYR A 164 -7.41 7.49 -19.72
C TYR A 164 -8.61 6.95 -18.93
N SER A 165 -9.33 6.00 -19.52
CA SER A 165 -10.52 5.40 -18.90
C SER A 165 -10.73 3.96 -19.32
N VAL A 166 -11.34 3.18 -18.44
CA VAL A 166 -11.85 1.82 -18.72
C VAL A 166 -13.37 1.85 -18.84
N SER A 167 -13.94 0.89 -19.57
CA SER A 167 -15.38 0.77 -19.84
C SER A 167 -15.76 -0.69 -20.10
N SER A 168 -17.02 -0.99 -20.39
CA SER A 168 -17.45 -2.38 -20.65
C SER A 168 -16.80 -3.00 -21.89
N SER A 169 -16.40 -2.19 -22.88
CA SER A 169 -15.70 -2.68 -24.09
C SER A 169 -14.19 -2.83 -23.88
N ASN A 170 -13.62 -2.06 -22.95
CA ASN A 170 -12.21 -2.06 -22.58
C ASN A 170 -12.12 -2.12 -21.06
N PRO A 171 -12.32 -3.32 -20.46
CA PRO A 171 -12.41 -3.48 -19.02
C PRO A 171 -11.09 -3.23 -18.30
N GLY A 172 -11.16 -3.08 -16.98
CA GLY A 172 -10.02 -2.92 -16.09
C GLY A 172 -10.42 -3.24 -14.66
N SER A 173 -10.60 -4.53 -14.38
CA SER A 173 -11.10 -5.05 -13.10
C SER A 173 -10.13 -4.86 -11.95
N ASP A 174 -8.84 -4.84 -12.27
CA ASP A 174 -7.73 -4.53 -11.37
C ASP A 174 -7.88 -3.10 -10.79
N VAL A 175 -7.72 -2.07 -11.62
CA VAL A 175 -7.81 -0.67 -11.21
C VAL A 175 -9.20 -0.30 -10.68
N ALA A 176 -10.26 -0.90 -11.22
CA ALA A 176 -11.61 -0.74 -10.68
C ALA A 176 -11.78 -1.40 -9.31
N GLY A 177 -11.28 -2.63 -9.13
CA GLY A 177 -11.29 -3.34 -7.85
C GLY A 177 -10.51 -2.59 -6.77
N GLU A 178 -9.33 -2.07 -7.10
CA GLU A 178 -8.53 -1.26 -6.17
C GLU A 178 -9.20 0.09 -5.87
N THR A 179 -9.80 0.76 -6.87
CA THR A 179 -10.59 1.99 -6.64
C THR A 179 -11.76 1.72 -5.70
N ALA A 180 -12.46 0.59 -5.88
CA ALA A 180 -13.53 0.19 -5.00
C ALA A 180 -13.03 -0.11 -3.57
N ALA A 181 -11.89 -0.78 -3.44
CA ALA A 181 -11.24 -1.03 -2.15
C ALA A 181 -10.89 0.29 -1.43
N ALA A 182 -10.30 1.25 -2.14
CA ALA A 182 -9.94 2.56 -1.62
C ALA A 182 -11.16 3.32 -1.07
N LEU A 183 -12.22 3.41 -1.87
CA LEU A 183 -13.45 4.08 -1.49
C LEU A 183 -14.18 3.37 -0.34
N ALA A 184 -14.21 2.02 -0.34
CA ALA A 184 -14.82 1.24 0.73
C ALA A 184 -14.04 1.38 2.06
N ALA A 185 -12.71 1.29 2.03
CA ALA A 185 -11.85 1.47 3.20
C ALA A 185 -11.97 2.90 3.75
N ALA A 186 -11.96 3.93 2.89
CA ALA A 186 -12.15 5.31 3.29
C ALA A 186 -13.55 5.55 3.89
N SER A 187 -14.59 4.90 3.38
CA SER A 187 -15.95 5.01 3.94
C SER A 187 -15.99 4.63 5.43
N LEU A 188 -15.19 3.63 5.85
CA LEU A 188 -15.06 3.23 7.26
C LEU A 188 -14.35 4.31 8.09
N VAL A 189 -13.31 4.96 7.55
CA VAL A 189 -12.57 6.04 8.22
C VAL A 189 -13.48 7.23 8.51
N PHE A 190 -14.32 7.61 7.54
CA PHE A 190 -15.22 8.76 7.65
C PHE A 190 -16.56 8.44 8.31
N ARG A 191 -16.89 7.16 8.54
CA ARG A 191 -18.22 6.71 9.02
C ARG A 191 -18.82 7.52 10.16
N ARG A 192 -17.99 7.91 11.14
CA ARG A 192 -18.44 8.66 12.32
C ARG A 192 -18.24 10.18 12.20
N VAL A 193 -17.22 10.61 11.46
CA VAL A 193 -16.80 12.02 11.41
C VAL A 193 -17.42 12.79 10.24
N ASP A 194 -17.80 12.08 9.18
CA ASP A 194 -18.60 12.60 8.07
C ASP A 194 -19.47 11.46 7.48
N PRO A 195 -20.63 11.17 8.09
CA PRO A 195 -21.49 10.09 7.65
C PRO A 195 -22.06 10.28 6.23
N LYS A 196 -22.23 11.53 5.78
CA LYS A 196 -22.75 11.82 4.43
C LYS A 196 -21.70 11.43 3.39
N TYR A 197 -20.46 11.87 3.59
CA TYR A 197 -19.34 11.51 2.71
C TYR A 197 -19.06 10.01 2.76
N SER A 198 -19.10 9.39 3.94
CA SER A 198 -18.97 7.94 4.10
C SER A 198 -19.97 7.16 3.24
N ARG A 199 -21.25 7.56 3.23
CA ARG A 199 -22.27 6.93 2.38
C ARG A 199 -22.00 7.12 0.88
N LEU A 200 -21.58 8.32 0.48
CA LEU A 200 -21.21 8.61 -0.91
C LEU A 200 -20.07 7.69 -1.38
N LEU A 201 -18.99 7.62 -0.59
CA LEU A 201 -17.85 6.74 -0.87
C LEU A 201 -18.28 5.28 -1.01
N LEU A 202 -19.08 4.77 -0.06
CA LEU A 202 -19.52 3.38 -0.07
C LEU A 202 -20.45 3.07 -1.25
N GLN A 203 -21.33 4.00 -1.62
CA GLN A 203 -22.21 3.85 -2.78
C GLN A 203 -21.39 3.77 -4.08
N THR A 204 -20.42 4.68 -4.26
CA THR A 204 -19.54 4.65 -5.43
C THR A 204 -18.66 3.39 -5.43
N ALA A 205 -18.13 2.96 -4.27
CA ALA A 205 -17.36 1.72 -4.16
C ALA A 205 -18.14 0.49 -4.66
N ARG A 206 -19.42 0.37 -4.27
CA ARG A 206 -20.31 -0.71 -4.74
C ARG A 206 -20.51 -0.66 -6.26
N LYS A 207 -20.75 0.53 -6.82
CA LYS A 207 -20.92 0.74 -8.27
C LYS A 207 -19.67 0.33 -9.05
N VAL A 208 -18.50 0.78 -8.60
CA VAL A 208 -17.21 0.48 -9.26
C VAL A 208 -16.86 -1.00 -9.14
N MET A 209 -17.11 -1.61 -7.98
CA MET A 209 -16.90 -3.06 -7.82
C MET A 209 -17.84 -3.89 -8.69
N ALA A 210 -19.10 -3.49 -8.82
CA ALA A 210 -20.04 -4.17 -9.71
C ALA A 210 -19.53 -4.17 -11.16
N PHE A 211 -19.01 -3.03 -11.62
CA PHE A 211 -18.32 -2.94 -12.92
C PHE A 211 -17.14 -3.91 -13.02
N ALA A 212 -16.24 -3.92 -12.02
CA ALA A 212 -15.06 -4.79 -12.01
C ALA A 212 -15.41 -6.29 -12.07
N ILE A 213 -16.45 -6.71 -11.34
CA ILE A 213 -16.92 -8.10 -11.29
C ILE A 213 -17.58 -8.51 -12.61
N GLN A 214 -18.38 -7.62 -13.19
CA GLN A 214 -19.19 -7.87 -14.38
C GLN A 214 -18.34 -7.89 -15.66
N TYR A 215 -17.42 -6.95 -15.82
CA TYR A 215 -16.58 -6.80 -17.01
C TYR A 215 -15.14 -7.12 -16.66
N ARG A 216 -14.72 -8.36 -16.88
CA ARG A 216 -13.43 -8.89 -16.45
C ARG A 216 -12.33 -8.66 -17.47
N GLY A 217 -11.23 -8.05 -17.03
CA GLY A 217 -10.00 -7.88 -17.82
C GLY A 217 -8.98 -7.02 -17.09
N ALA A 218 -7.71 -7.13 -17.44
CA ALA A 218 -6.68 -6.26 -16.90
C ALA A 218 -6.71 -4.91 -17.64
N TYR A 219 -6.56 -3.79 -16.93
CA TYR A 219 -6.66 -2.49 -17.60
C TYR A 219 -5.54 -2.26 -18.61
N SER A 220 -4.37 -2.87 -18.39
CA SER A 220 -3.22 -2.82 -19.29
C SER A 220 -3.44 -3.57 -20.61
N ASP A 221 -4.45 -4.44 -20.71
CA ASP A 221 -4.78 -5.11 -21.98
C ASP A 221 -5.20 -4.10 -23.04
N SER A 222 -5.92 -3.04 -22.64
CA SER A 222 -6.40 -1.99 -23.55
C SER A 222 -5.60 -0.69 -23.45
N LEU A 223 -4.96 -0.43 -22.31
CA LEU A 223 -4.21 0.80 -22.03
C LEU A 223 -2.69 0.60 -22.00
N GLY A 224 -2.18 -0.56 -22.46
CA GLY A 224 -0.77 -0.93 -22.35
C GLY A 224 0.21 0.13 -22.86
N SER A 225 -0.09 0.81 -23.97
CA SER A 225 0.78 1.88 -24.50
C SER A 225 0.89 3.12 -23.58
N ALA A 226 -0.06 3.32 -22.68
CA ALA A 226 -0.11 4.43 -21.75
C ALA A 226 0.31 4.04 -20.33
N VAL A 227 0.16 2.78 -19.95
CA VAL A 227 0.40 2.35 -18.55
C VAL A 227 1.60 1.43 -18.41
N CYS A 228 2.08 0.83 -19.49
CA CYS A 228 3.31 0.04 -19.50
C CYS A 228 4.48 0.84 -20.10
N PRO A 229 5.69 0.73 -19.53
CA PRO A 229 6.12 -0.18 -18.46
C PRO A 229 5.89 0.35 -17.02
N PHE A 230 5.15 1.44 -16.83
CA PHE A 230 5.04 2.14 -15.54
C PHE A 230 4.28 1.34 -14.46
N TYR A 231 3.03 0.98 -14.75
CA TYR A 231 2.11 0.30 -13.84
C TYR A 231 1.30 -0.79 -14.58
N CYS A 232 1.96 -1.69 -15.30
CA CYS A 232 1.25 -2.82 -15.90
C CYS A 232 0.56 -3.67 -14.83
N SER A 233 -0.57 -4.31 -15.17
CA SER A 233 -1.12 -5.36 -14.32
C SER A 233 -0.34 -6.65 -14.57
N TYR A 234 0.60 -6.97 -13.67
CA TYR A 234 1.44 -8.15 -13.78
C TYR A 234 0.81 -9.36 -13.07
N SER A 235 0.16 -9.16 -11.92
CA SER A 235 -0.58 -10.21 -11.20
C SER A 235 -1.94 -10.54 -11.82
N GLY A 236 -2.43 -9.70 -12.74
CA GLY A 236 -3.79 -9.77 -13.26
C GLY A 236 -4.76 -8.99 -12.39
N TYR A 237 -6.03 -9.42 -12.34
CA TYR A 237 -7.11 -8.70 -11.65
C TYR A 237 -7.79 -9.49 -10.52
N LYS A 238 -7.44 -10.78 -10.35
CA LYS A 238 -8.16 -11.67 -9.44
C LYS A 238 -7.95 -11.28 -7.98
N ASP A 239 -6.74 -10.83 -7.65
CA ASP A 239 -6.40 -10.37 -6.32
C ASP A 239 -7.11 -9.06 -5.96
N GLU A 240 -7.35 -8.16 -6.91
CA GLU A 240 -8.17 -6.95 -6.69
C GLU A 240 -9.64 -7.26 -6.55
N LEU A 241 -10.15 -8.29 -7.26
CA LEU A 241 -11.51 -8.78 -7.02
C LEU A 241 -11.65 -9.33 -5.60
N LEU A 242 -10.65 -10.07 -5.11
CA LEU A 242 -10.62 -10.58 -3.74
C LEU A 242 -10.52 -9.42 -2.73
N TRP A 243 -9.61 -8.49 -2.98
CA TRP A 243 -9.31 -7.34 -2.12
C TRP A 243 -10.47 -6.34 -2.03
N GLY A 244 -11.03 -5.93 -3.16
CA GLY A 244 -12.19 -5.05 -3.25
C GLY A 244 -13.40 -5.67 -2.56
N ALA A 245 -13.67 -6.96 -2.79
CA ALA A 245 -14.74 -7.68 -2.11
C ALA A 245 -14.50 -7.78 -0.60
N ALA A 246 -13.26 -8.00 -0.15
CA ALA A 246 -12.92 -8.05 1.27
C ALA A 246 -13.17 -6.71 1.98
N TRP A 247 -12.80 -5.59 1.35
CA TRP A 247 -13.09 -4.26 1.89
C TRP A 247 -14.56 -3.90 1.90
N LEU A 248 -15.28 -4.22 0.82
CA LEU A 248 -16.72 -4.02 0.77
C LEU A 248 -17.44 -4.87 1.80
N PHE A 249 -17.06 -6.14 1.95
CA PHE A 249 -17.57 -6.99 3.02
C PHE A 249 -17.30 -6.39 4.40
N ARG A 250 -16.07 -5.93 4.67
CA ARG A 250 -15.74 -5.25 5.94
C ARG A 250 -16.57 -3.97 6.15
N ALA A 251 -16.88 -3.25 5.08
CA ALA A 251 -17.65 -2.02 5.15
C ALA A 251 -19.16 -2.28 5.37
N THR A 252 -19.71 -3.35 4.81
CA THR A 252 -21.17 -3.56 4.70
C THR A 252 -21.71 -4.75 5.51
N ASN A 253 -20.88 -5.74 5.78
CA ASN A 253 -21.27 -7.09 6.24
C ASN A 253 -22.29 -7.77 5.31
N ASP A 254 -22.25 -7.45 4.02
CA ASP A 254 -23.19 -7.96 3.01
C ASP A 254 -22.80 -9.37 2.55
N ALA A 255 -23.74 -10.30 2.63
CA ALA A 255 -23.53 -11.70 2.29
C ALA A 255 -23.15 -11.91 0.81
N TYR A 256 -23.50 -10.98 -0.09
CA TYR A 256 -23.08 -11.04 -1.48
C TYR A 256 -21.56 -11.08 -1.61
N TYR A 257 -20.84 -10.14 -0.97
CA TYR A 257 -19.38 -10.09 -1.05
C TYR A 257 -18.74 -11.29 -0.37
N TYR A 258 -19.32 -11.77 0.74
CA TYR A 258 -18.85 -12.99 1.40
C TYR A 258 -18.96 -14.22 0.49
N ASN A 259 -20.09 -14.40 -0.20
CA ASN A 259 -20.26 -15.50 -1.13
C ASN A 259 -19.31 -15.36 -2.32
N PHE A 260 -19.11 -14.14 -2.83
CA PHE A 260 -18.16 -13.88 -3.91
C PHE A 260 -16.72 -14.22 -3.51
N LEU A 261 -16.28 -13.86 -2.29
CA LEU A 261 -14.97 -14.24 -1.75
C LEU A 261 -14.74 -15.76 -1.80
N LYS A 262 -15.77 -16.57 -1.48
CA LYS A 262 -15.68 -18.04 -1.58
C LYS A 262 -15.45 -18.54 -2.99
N THR A 263 -15.97 -17.84 -4.00
CA THR A 263 -15.78 -18.23 -5.41
C THR A 263 -14.38 -17.94 -5.94
N LEU A 264 -13.66 -17.01 -5.30
CA LEU A 264 -12.30 -16.64 -5.69
C LEU A 264 -11.25 -17.57 -5.06
N GLY A 265 -11.57 -18.17 -3.91
CA GLY A 265 -10.64 -19.00 -3.16
C GLY A 265 -9.59 -18.19 -2.40
N ALA A 266 -8.60 -18.88 -1.84
CA ALA A 266 -7.47 -18.28 -1.12
C ALA A 266 -6.15 -19.02 -1.38
N ASP A 267 -6.12 -19.94 -2.35
CA ASP A 267 -5.02 -20.90 -2.50
C ASP A 267 -3.76 -20.29 -3.15
N ASP A 268 -3.82 -19.00 -3.50
CA ASP A 268 -2.68 -18.22 -3.94
C ASP A 268 -1.60 -18.21 -2.86
N GLN A 269 -0.36 -18.37 -3.29
CA GLN A 269 0.80 -18.48 -2.40
C GLN A 269 1.70 -17.24 -2.50
N PRO A 270 1.17 -16.04 -2.14
CA PRO A 270 1.93 -14.81 -2.30
C PRO A 270 3.11 -14.80 -1.34
N ASP A 271 4.15 -14.10 -1.76
CA ASP A 271 5.25 -13.72 -0.88
C ASP A 271 5.51 -12.20 -0.94
N ILE A 272 4.73 -11.45 -1.72
CA ILE A 272 4.81 -10.00 -1.85
C ILE A 272 3.43 -9.36 -1.58
N PHE A 273 3.43 -8.07 -1.26
CA PHE A 273 2.22 -7.25 -1.18
C PHE A 273 2.55 -5.87 -1.75
N SER A 274 1.82 -5.42 -2.76
CA SER A 274 2.15 -4.21 -3.51
C SER A 274 0.93 -3.56 -4.15
N TRP A 275 1.17 -2.47 -4.88
CA TRP A 275 0.17 -1.85 -5.74
C TRP A 275 -0.31 -2.77 -6.86
N ASP A 276 0.39 -3.86 -7.17
CA ASP A 276 0.04 -4.84 -8.20
C ASP A 276 -0.58 -6.08 -7.54
N ASN A 277 0.04 -6.69 -6.52
CA ASN A 277 -0.45 -7.93 -5.90
C ASN A 277 -1.06 -7.73 -4.50
N LYS A 278 -2.34 -8.08 -4.32
CA LYS A 278 -3.13 -7.84 -3.09
C LYS A 278 -3.47 -9.10 -2.29
N TYR A 279 -3.12 -10.31 -2.75
CA TYR A 279 -3.52 -11.56 -2.09
C TYR A 279 -3.12 -11.59 -0.60
N ALA A 280 -1.86 -11.30 -0.30
CA ALA A 280 -1.37 -11.27 1.08
C ALA A 280 -2.13 -10.26 1.96
N GLY A 281 -2.45 -9.09 1.40
CA GLY A 281 -3.24 -8.07 2.07
C GLY A 281 -4.68 -8.55 2.35
N ALA A 282 -5.33 -9.15 1.37
CA ALA A 282 -6.68 -9.69 1.50
C ALA A 282 -6.75 -10.82 2.54
N HIS A 283 -5.78 -11.74 2.54
CA HIS A 283 -5.69 -12.81 3.52
C HIS A 283 -5.56 -12.26 4.95
N VAL A 284 -4.65 -11.30 5.17
CA VAL A 284 -4.49 -10.65 6.48
C VAL A 284 -5.76 -9.89 6.89
N LEU A 285 -6.40 -9.17 5.96
CA LEU A 285 -7.65 -8.44 6.22
C LEU A 285 -8.78 -9.38 6.66
N LEU A 286 -8.98 -10.48 5.94
CA LEU A 286 -10.05 -11.46 6.17
C LEU A 286 -9.78 -12.37 7.38
N SER A 287 -8.50 -12.70 7.65
CA SER A 287 -8.09 -13.46 8.84
C SER A 287 -8.56 -12.82 10.16
N ARG A 288 -8.79 -11.50 10.14
CA ARG A 288 -9.37 -10.76 11.26
C ARG A 288 -10.70 -11.36 11.72
N MET A 289 -11.54 -11.85 10.81
CA MET A 289 -12.84 -12.44 11.13
C MET A 289 -12.67 -13.76 11.90
N ALA A 290 -11.72 -14.59 11.49
CA ALA A 290 -11.36 -15.82 12.20
C ALA A 290 -10.72 -15.52 13.57
N LEU A 291 -9.71 -14.65 13.61
CA LEU A 291 -8.99 -14.34 14.86
C LEU A 291 -9.85 -13.56 15.85
N LEU A 292 -10.38 -12.41 15.44
CA LEU A 292 -11.06 -11.49 16.35
C LEU A 292 -12.53 -11.85 16.55
N GLY A 293 -13.20 -12.26 15.46
CA GLY A 293 -14.62 -12.63 15.43
C GLY A 293 -14.89 -14.10 15.78
N LYS A 294 -13.87 -14.97 15.77
CA LYS A 294 -14.00 -16.43 15.94
C LYS A 294 -14.89 -17.09 14.88
N ASP A 295 -14.99 -16.50 13.70
CA ASP A 295 -15.76 -17.05 12.60
C ASP A 295 -14.92 -18.10 11.84
N LYS A 296 -15.28 -19.38 12.03
CA LYS A 296 -14.61 -20.52 11.41
C LYS A 296 -14.67 -20.49 9.89
N ASN A 297 -15.61 -19.77 9.30
CA ASN A 297 -15.70 -19.69 7.84
C ASN A 297 -14.53 -18.91 7.21
N PHE A 298 -13.75 -18.16 8.00
CA PHE A 298 -12.59 -17.42 7.52
C PHE A 298 -11.26 -18.09 7.92
N GLU A 299 -11.33 -19.34 8.38
CA GLU A 299 -10.15 -20.09 8.84
C GLU A 299 -9.13 -20.32 7.71
N GLN A 300 -9.59 -20.56 6.48
CA GLN A 300 -8.72 -20.66 5.30
C GLN A 300 -7.91 -19.37 5.09
N PHE A 301 -8.54 -18.20 5.11
CA PHE A 301 -7.82 -16.91 5.01
C PHE A 301 -6.84 -16.68 6.16
N LYS A 302 -7.12 -17.22 7.36
CA LYS A 302 -6.15 -17.20 8.46
C LYS A 302 -4.94 -18.08 8.17
N GLN A 303 -5.15 -19.30 7.69
CA GLN A 303 -4.07 -20.21 7.30
C GLN A 303 -3.20 -19.62 6.19
N GLU A 304 -3.80 -18.97 5.21
CA GLU A 304 -3.05 -18.34 4.11
C GLU A 304 -2.31 -17.07 4.55
N ALA A 305 -2.87 -16.32 5.51
CA ALA A 305 -2.14 -15.24 6.15
C ALA A 305 -0.92 -15.78 6.93
N GLU A 306 -1.06 -16.88 7.67
CA GLU A 306 0.04 -17.54 8.39
C GLU A 306 1.09 -18.11 7.42
N SER A 307 0.66 -18.73 6.31
CA SER A 307 1.52 -19.20 5.21
C SER A 307 2.38 -18.06 4.65
N PHE A 308 1.76 -16.91 4.36
CA PHE A 308 2.49 -15.71 3.97
C PHE A 308 3.52 -15.30 5.03
N MET A 309 3.15 -15.24 6.33
CA MET A 309 4.11 -14.90 7.39
C MET A 309 5.29 -15.88 7.43
N CYS A 310 5.05 -17.17 7.21
CA CYS A 310 6.11 -18.18 7.13
C CYS A 310 7.08 -17.93 5.97
N ARG A 311 6.59 -17.47 4.81
CA ARG A 311 7.44 -17.09 3.67
C ARG A 311 8.29 -15.84 3.91
N ILE A 312 7.83 -14.97 4.79
CA ILE A 312 8.51 -13.72 5.14
C ILE A 312 9.54 -13.93 6.24
N LEU A 313 9.22 -14.74 7.26
CA LEU A 313 10.00 -14.82 8.49
C LEU A 313 11.41 -15.40 8.26
N PRO A 314 12.47 -14.74 8.77
CA PRO A 314 13.81 -15.31 8.73
C PRO A 314 13.86 -16.60 9.54
N ASN A 315 14.66 -17.57 9.08
CA ASN A 315 14.80 -18.90 9.67
C ASN A 315 13.54 -19.78 9.63
N SER A 316 12.46 -19.36 8.96
CA SER A 316 11.38 -20.28 8.62
C SER A 316 11.88 -21.28 7.56
N PRO A 317 11.60 -22.60 7.69
CA PRO A 317 11.88 -23.56 6.64
C PRO A 317 11.09 -23.30 5.34
N TYR A 318 10.09 -22.43 5.39
CA TYR A 318 9.28 -22.02 4.24
C TYR A 318 9.64 -20.62 3.70
N SER A 319 10.67 -19.97 4.25
CA SER A 319 11.03 -18.61 3.86
C SER A 319 11.42 -18.56 2.39
N THR A 320 10.73 -17.72 1.62
CA THR A 320 11.12 -17.36 0.23
C THR A 320 11.77 -15.98 0.18
N THR A 321 11.77 -15.25 1.30
CA THR A 321 12.27 -13.87 1.36
C THR A 321 13.77 -13.86 1.57
N GLN A 322 14.48 -13.16 0.69
CA GLN A 322 15.89 -12.87 0.86
C GLN A 322 16.08 -11.72 1.84
N TYR A 323 17.21 -11.72 2.54
CA TYR A 323 17.61 -10.66 3.46
C TYR A 323 19.01 -10.19 3.10
N THR A 324 19.23 -8.88 3.12
CA THR A 324 20.58 -8.32 2.99
C THR A 324 21.43 -8.73 4.20
N GLN A 325 22.76 -8.57 4.10
CA GLN A 325 23.66 -8.83 5.23
C GLN A 325 23.29 -7.98 6.48
N GLY A 326 22.73 -6.78 6.26
CA GLY A 326 22.23 -5.92 7.33
C GLY A 326 20.90 -6.38 7.95
N GLY A 327 20.20 -7.35 7.34
CA GLY A 327 18.92 -7.86 7.81
C GLY A 327 17.68 -7.17 7.25
N LEU A 328 17.82 -6.34 6.20
CA LEU A 328 16.70 -5.75 5.46
C LEU A 328 16.10 -6.79 4.50
N MET A 329 14.77 -6.91 4.45
CA MET A 329 14.08 -7.74 3.44
C MET A 329 14.44 -7.25 2.04
N TYR A 330 14.76 -8.17 1.14
CA TYR A 330 15.05 -7.89 -0.25
C TYR A 330 14.07 -8.65 -1.13
N LYS A 331 13.21 -7.90 -1.82
CA LYS A 331 12.17 -8.44 -2.70
C LYS A 331 12.47 -8.20 -4.17
N LEU A 332 12.78 -6.96 -4.52
CA LEU A 332 13.07 -6.56 -5.90
C LEU A 332 14.18 -5.50 -5.89
N ALA A 333 14.93 -5.43 -6.99
CA ALA A 333 16.06 -4.52 -7.13
C ALA A 333 15.64 -3.04 -7.11
N GLU A 334 14.51 -2.74 -7.74
CA GLU A 334 13.97 -1.39 -7.83
C GLU A 334 12.95 -1.13 -6.72
N SER A 335 13.03 0.06 -6.12
CA SER A 335 12.07 0.53 -5.10
C SER A 335 11.83 -0.44 -3.94
N ASN A 336 12.82 -1.27 -3.58
CA ASN A 336 12.69 -2.35 -2.60
C ASN A 336 11.97 -1.96 -1.29
N LEU A 337 12.22 -0.75 -0.78
CA LEU A 337 11.64 -0.25 0.47
C LEU A 337 10.11 -0.18 0.44
N GLN A 338 9.47 -0.06 -0.72
CA GLN A 338 8.01 -0.10 -0.82
C GLN A 338 7.45 -1.48 -0.41
N TYR A 339 8.12 -2.55 -0.82
CA TYR A 339 7.74 -3.93 -0.47
C TYR A 339 8.10 -4.23 0.98
N VAL A 340 9.25 -3.75 1.45
CA VAL A 340 9.65 -3.88 2.86
C VAL A 340 8.59 -3.27 3.77
N THR A 341 8.14 -2.05 3.46
CA THR A 341 7.19 -1.30 4.30
C THR A 341 5.78 -1.87 4.23
N SER A 342 5.31 -2.31 3.05
CA SER A 342 4.00 -2.97 2.90
C SER A 342 3.94 -4.31 3.64
N ILE A 343 4.98 -5.14 3.54
CA ILE A 343 5.09 -6.41 4.27
C ILE A 343 5.18 -6.16 5.78
N SER A 344 5.96 -5.16 6.20
CA SER A 344 6.07 -4.77 7.62
C SER A 344 4.74 -4.31 8.21
N PHE A 345 3.91 -3.63 7.40
CA PHE A 345 2.55 -3.28 7.79
C PHE A 345 1.68 -4.52 8.02
N LEU A 346 1.76 -5.53 7.13
CA LEU A 346 1.02 -6.80 7.30
C LEU A 346 1.49 -7.56 8.55
N LEU A 347 2.81 -7.70 8.76
CA LEU A 347 3.39 -8.33 9.95
C LEU A 347 2.89 -7.67 11.24
N THR A 348 2.92 -6.34 11.29
CA THR A 348 2.46 -5.57 12.47
C THR A 348 0.95 -5.75 12.70
N THR A 349 0.16 -5.73 11.63
CA THR A 349 -1.30 -5.81 11.69
C THR A 349 -1.75 -7.20 12.10
N TYR A 350 -1.18 -8.25 11.52
CA TYR A 350 -1.47 -9.62 11.91
C TYR A 350 -0.98 -9.92 13.34
N GLY A 351 0.25 -9.50 13.68
CA GLY A 351 0.77 -9.62 15.05
C GLY A 351 -0.12 -8.91 16.09
N LYS A 352 -0.72 -7.77 15.75
CA LYS A 352 -1.72 -7.09 16.59
C LYS A 352 -2.98 -7.94 16.79
N TYR A 353 -3.49 -8.61 15.75
CA TYR A 353 -4.65 -9.51 15.87
C TYR A 353 -4.34 -10.70 16.76
N MET A 354 -3.17 -11.34 16.55
CA MET A 354 -2.69 -12.42 17.39
C MET A 354 -2.58 -11.99 18.85
N LYS A 355 -1.96 -10.83 19.12
CA LYS A 355 -1.81 -10.29 20.48
C LYS A 355 -3.15 -10.08 21.19
N ALA A 356 -4.15 -9.56 20.48
CA ALA A 356 -5.47 -9.32 21.04
C ALA A 356 -6.19 -10.61 21.50
N LYS A 357 -5.80 -11.76 20.95
CA LYS A 357 -6.42 -13.07 21.22
C LYS A 357 -5.47 -14.10 21.80
N LYS A 358 -4.23 -13.71 22.13
CA LYS A 358 -3.15 -14.59 22.60
C LYS A 358 -2.89 -15.78 21.66
N GLN A 359 -3.06 -15.56 20.36
CA GLN A 359 -2.82 -16.59 19.33
C GLN A 359 -1.33 -16.72 19.02
N THR A 360 -0.90 -17.93 18.71
CA THR A 360 0.42 -18.30 18.15
C THR A 360 0.22 -19.33 17.05
N PHE A 361 1.23 -19.53 16.21
CA PHE A 361 1.22 -20.57 15.17
C PHE A 361 2.64 -21.07 14.91
N ASN A 362 2.78 -22.12 14.09
CA ASN A 362 4.08 -22.70 13.74
C ASN A 362 4.33 -22.56 12.23
N CYS A 363 5.56 -22.22 11.90
CA CYS A 363 6.10 -22.37 10.55
C CYS A 363 7.07 -23.55 10.55
N GLY A 364 6.54 -24.77 10.49
CA GLY A 364 7.35 -25.99 10.65
C GLY A 364 7.89 -26.05 12.08
N SER A 365 9.22 -26.00 12.24
CA SER A 365 9.88 -25.96 13.55
C SER A 365 9.93 -24.57 14.21
N LEU A 366 9.62 -23.50 13.47
CA LEU A 366 9.66 -22.14 14.00
C LEU A 366 8.36 -21.78 14.72
N PHE A 367 8.42 -21.60 16.04
CA PHE A 367 7.30 -21.10 16.84
C PHE A 367 7.13 -19.58 16.67
N VAL A 368 5.96 -19.15 16.17
CA VAL A 368 5.67 -17.75 15.87
C VAL A 368 4.77 -17.12 16.92
N THR A 369 5.23 -16.01 17.48
CA THR A 369 4.51 -15.22 18.49
C THR A 369 4.13 -13.85 17.94
N PRO A 370 3.16 -13.14 18.55
CA PRO A 370 2.89 -11.75 18.19
C PRO A 370 4.13 -10.85 18.22
N ASN A 371 5.04 -11.10 19.18
CA ASN A 371 6.25 -10.30 19.36
C ASN A 371 7.30 -10.61 18.29
N SER A 372 7.37 -11.83 17.73
CA SER A 372 8.31 -12.11 16.64
C SER A 372 7.92 -11.38 15.36
N LEU A 373 6.62 -11.33 15.02
CA LEU A 373 6.12 -10.58 13.87
C LEU A 373 6.34 -9.06 14.04
N ILE A 374 5.90 -8.50 15.17
CA ILE A 374 6.05 -7.06 15.45
C ILE A 374 7.54 -6.68 15.57
N GLY A 375 8.36 -7.57 16.14
CA GLY A 375 9.81 -7.37 16.27
C GLY A 375 10.50 -7.32 14.91
N LEU A 376 10.13 -8.19 13.98
CA LEU A 376 10.63 -8.11 12.61
C LEU A 376 10.21 -6.81 11.94
N ALA A 377 8.92 -6.46 11.98
CA ALA A 377 8.42 -5.23 11.38
C ALA A 377 9.10 -3.97 11.95
N LYS A 378 9.37 -3.93 13.26
CA LYS A 378 10.11 -2.83 13.90
C LYS A 378 11.53 -2.71 13.35
N ARG A 379 12.25 -3.85 13.21
CA ARG A 379 13.61 -3.85 12.62
C ARG A 379 13.58 -3.32 11.20
N GLN A 380 12.66 -3.83 10.37
CA GLN A 380 12.52 -3.39 8.98
C GLN A 380 12.19 -1.89 8.85
N ALA A 381 11.35 -1.36 9.74
CA ALA A 381 11.08 0.08 9.79
C ALA A 381 12.34 0.86 10.18
N SER A 382 13.06 0.45 11.23
CA SER A 382 14.32 1.08 11.65
C SER A 382 15.39 1.04 10.54
N ASP A 383 15.54 -0.09 9.86
CA ASP A 383 16.49 -0.25 8.75
C ASP A 383 16.11 0.66 7.56
N ALA A 384 14.81 0.78 7.26
CA ALA A 384 14.32 1.71 6.25
C ALA A 384 14.56 3.18 6.62
N PHE A 385 14.60 3.54 7.90
CA PHE A 385 15.00 4.89 8.33
C PHE A 385 16.52 5.08 8.27
N ASN A 386 17.28 4.07 8.68
CA ASN A 386 18.73 4.15 8.74
C ASN A 386 19.39 4.05 7.36
N SER A 387 18.75 3.44 6.37
CA SER A 387 19.24 3.40 4.98
C SER A 387 19.38 4.80 4.35
N PHE A 388 18.63 5.80 4.85
CA PHE A 388 18.80 7.21 4.48
C PHE A 388 19.95 7.91 5.22
N LEU A 389 20.42 7.34 6.34
CA LEU A 389 21.43 7.93 7.23
C LEU A 389 22.80 7.26 7.15
N MET A 390 22.89 6.07 6.53
CA MET A 390 24.19 5.44 6.31
C MET A 390 25.01 6.28 5.31
N PRO A 391 26.27 6.62 5.63
CA PRO A 391 27.15 7.21 4.63
C PRO A 391 27.22 6.23 3.47
N ARG A 392 26.82 6.68 2.28
CA ARG A 392 27.14 5.96 1.04
C ARG A 392 28.66 5.97 0.93
N THR A 393 29.32 4.93 1.40
CA THR A 393 30.68 4.64 0.94
C THR A 393 30.53 4.31 -0.54
N MET A 394 30.79 5.31 -1.39
CA MET A 394 31.08 5.05 -2.78
C MET A 394 32.34 4.17 -2.80
N ASN A 395 32.19 2.94 -3.28
CA ASN A 395 33.33 2.16 -3.76
C ASN A 395 33.41 2.34 -5.27
#